data_AF-A0A356GGT1-F1
#
_entry.id   AF-A0A356GGT1-F1
#
_cell.length_a   1.000
_cell.length_b   1.000
_cell.length_c   1.000
_cell.angle_alpha   90.00
_cell.angle_beta   90.00
_cell.angle_gamma   90.00
#
_symmetry.space_group_name_H-M   'P 1'
#
loop_
_entity.id
_entity.type
_entity.pdbx_description
1 polymer ?
#
loop_
_entity_poly.entity_id
_entity_poly.type
_entity_poly.pdbx_seq_one_letter_code
_entity_poly.pdbx_strand_id
1 'polypeptide(L)'
;MDIYPVIPETITVHLGAPDSAAANVTVSFPDYIKNVASSEVYPTWPENAIRANIYAQISFALNRVYTEHYPSLGYDFDITNSTAYDQSFVNGREIFENISRIVDEIFNSYIRRENSLEPLFASYCNGTTVTCDGLSQWGSVSLAEQGLTPYDILKNYYGDNIELVTDAPIANIEPSLPAGPIKLGYYGNNVRFIQVRLNRISANYPSIPKIQPVDGIYGPETEAAVKEFQRIFNLTQDGIVGPATWYKIQFVFNSVKRLSEIQSEGVLISEVQKLFPASLKLGDSGMGVSVIQYFLRIVGLFNPDIPIIEVTGTYDEATAEAVRAFQEQYGLPQTGVMDAETWYTLFDVYTGAVATVTPEQLGVSSEPFPGRFLKFGFEGDDVLTLQKYLNAAGKEYGQIPTVPEDGIFGEETRDAVYAAQAVFDFPITGTVGPLLWSALANIYTYVESGNARVAGQYPGNSDKFSYSETENTDEGGGANE
;
A
#
# COMPACT_ATOMS: atom_id res chain seq x y z
N MET A 1 11.78 1.41 -3.41
CA MET A 1 11.92 0.76 -4.72
C MET A 1 10.73 -0.15 -4.91
N ASP A 2 9.71 0.17 -5.70
CA ASP A 2 9.47 1.35 -6.52
C ASP A 2 8.03 1.81 -6.33
N ILE A 3 7.84 3.09 -6.01
CA ILE A 3 6.51 3.69 -5.98
C ILE A 3 5.99 3.95 -7.40
N TYR A 4 6.86 3.89 -8.41
CA TYR A 4 6.56 4.28 -9.77
C TYR A 4 6.05 3.12 -10.62
N PRO A 5 5.11 3.38 -11.55
CA PRO A 5 4.64 2.38 -12.50
C PRO A 5 5.77 1.79 -13.36
N VAL A 6 5.76 0.46 -13.44
CA VAL A 6 6.53 -0.40 -14.33
C VAL A 6 5.71 -0.80 -15.57
N ILE A 7 6.36 -1.34 -16.60
CA ILE A 7 5.69 -1.94 -17.74
C ILE A 7 5.35 -3.39 -17.41
N PRO A 8 4.09 -3.84 -17.54
CA PRO A 8 3.75 -5.24 -17.31
C PRO A 8 4.40 -6.13 -18.36
N GLU A 9 4.81 -7.34 -17.97
CA GLU A 9 5.30 -8.34 -18.92
C GLU A 9 4.22 -8.73 -19.93
N THR A 10 2.97 -8.86 -19.46
CA THR A 10 1.82 -9.27 -20.26
C THR A 10 0.58 -8.42 -20.00
N ILE A 11 -0.36 -8.43 -20.93
CA ILE A 11 -1.69 -7.83 -20.78
C ILE A 11 -2.76 -8.80 -21.29
N THR A 12 -3.86 -8.92 -20.56
CA THR A 12 -4.99 -9.80 -20.89
C THR A 12 -6.12 -9.00 -21.52
N VAL A 13 -6.39 -9.28 -22.80
CA VAL A 13 -7.39 -8.60 -23.62
C VAL A 13 -8.66 -9.44 -23.72
N HIS A 14 -9.81 -8.87 -23.35
CA HIS A 14 -11.12 -9.46 -23.62
C HIS A 14 -11.60 -9.13 -25.03
N LEU A 15 -11.92 -10.16 -25.82
CA LEU A 15 -12.27 -10.01 -27.25
C LEU A 15 -13.74 -9.62 -27.51
N GLY A 16 -14.27 -8.67 -26.75
CA GLY A 16 -15.62 -8.15 -26.92
C GLY A 16 -15.96 -7.01 -25.97
N ALA A 17 -17.25 -6.72 -25.80
CA ALA A 17 -17.72 -5.82 -24.75
C ALA A 17 -17.55 -6.51 -23.37
N PRO A 18 -17.45 -5.77 -22.25
CA PRO A 18 -17.10 -6.35 -20.95
C PRO A 18 -17.97 -7.54 -20.51
N ASP A 19 -19.30 -7.45 -20.71
CA ASP A 19 -20.26 -8.50 -20.34
C ASP A 19 -20.47 -9.56 -21.45
N SER A 20 -19.72 -9.48 -22.55
CA SER A 20 -19.92 -10.37 -23.69
C SER A 20 -19.28 -11.74 -23.45
N ALA A 21 -19.88 -12.80 -24.02
CA ALA A 21 -19.29 -14.13 -24.00
C ALA A 21 -18.17 -14.24 -25.04
N ALA A 22 -17.05 -13.56 -24.80
CA ALA A 22 -15.85 -13.59 -25.63
C ALA A 22 -14.65 -14.17 -24.87
N ALA A 23 -13.62 -14.58 -25.61
CA ALA A 23 -12.40 -15.14 -25.04
C ALA A 23 -11.49 -14.03 -24.49
N ASN A 24 -10.75 -14.35 -23.43
CA ASN A 24 -9.61 -13.57 -22.96
C ASN A 24 -8.33 -14.09 -23.66
N VAL A 25 -7.48 -13.18 -24.13
CA VAL A 25 -6.19 -13.49 -24.76
C VAL A 25 -5.10 -12.71 -24.06
N THR A 26 -4.12 -13.41 -23.51
CA THR A 26 -2.93 -12.83 -22.88
C THR A 26 -1.78 -12.78 -23.88
N VAL A 27 -1.18 -11.60 -24.05
CA VAL A 27 -0.03 -11.36 -24.93
C VAL A 27 1.03 -10.55 -24.20
N SER A 28 2.25 -10.49 -24.74
CA SER A 28 3.25 -9.55 -24.21
C SER A 28 2.76 -8.11 -24.36
N PHE A 29 3.09 -7.24 -23.41
CA PHE A 29 2.68 -5.82 -23.50
C PHE A 29 3.19 -5.13 -24.78
N PRO A 30 4.44 -5.33 -25.24
CA PRO A 30 4.89 -4.81 -26.53
C PRO A 30 4.06 -5.33 -27.71
N ASP A 31 3.72 -6.62 -27.75
CA ASP A 31 2.93 -7.18 -28.86
C ASP A 31 1.50 -6.62 -28.88
N TYR A 32 0.92 -6.37 -27.70
CA TYR A 32 -0.34 -5.66 -27.58
C TYR A 32 -0.26 -4.27 -28.23
N ILE A 33 0.75 -3.47 -27.88
CA ILE A 33 0.91 -2.12 -28.43
C ILE A 33 1.19 -2.15 -29.93
N LYS A 34 2.00 -3.09 -30.42
CA LYS A 34 2.21 -3.30 -31.87
C LYS A 34 0.91 -3.58 -32.60
N ASN A 35 0.05 -4.41 -32.00
CA ASN A 35 -1.26 -4.76 -32.54
C ASN A 35 -2.16 -3.53 -32.61
N VAL A 36 -2.33 -2.83 -31.50
CA VAL A 36 -3.18 -1.63 -31.40
C VAL A 36 -2.71 -0.54 -32.36
N ALA A 37 -1.41 -0.22 -32.35
CA ALA A 37 -0.83 0.77 -33.24
C ALA A 37 -1.08 0.42 -34.72
N SER A 38 -0.92 -0.84 -35.09
CA SER A 38 -1.19 -1.29 -36.46
C SER A 38 -2.69 -1.30 -36.81
N SER A 39 -3.59 -1.30 -35.81
CA SER A 39 -5.06 -1.30 -35.98
C SER A 39 -5.63 0.09 -36.14
N GLU A 40 -4.96 1.08 -35.59
CA GLU A 40 -5.53 2.41 -35.45
C GLU A 40 -4.74 3.51 -36.16
N VAL A 41 -3.49 3.23 -36.53
CA VAL A 41 -2.59 4.20 -37.18
C VAL A 41 -2.15 3.66 -38.53
N TYR A 42 -2.06 4.55 -39.53
CA TYR A 42 -1.53 4.18 -40.84
C TYR A 42 0.00 4.17 -40.83
N PRO A 43 0.65 3.13 -41.34
CA PRO A 43 2.12 3.04 -41.36
C PRO A 43 2.77 4.10 -42.26
N THR A 44 2.01 4.78 -43.12
CA THR A 44 2.50 5.82 -44.02
C THR A 44 2.48 7.22 -43.41
N TRP A 45 1.99 7.39 -42.19
CA TRP A 45 1.96 8.69 -41.51
C TRP A 45 3.37 9.16 -41.15
N PRO A 46 3.56 10.48 -40.95
CA PRO A 46 4.81 11.01 -40.41
C PRO A 46 5.21 10.30 -39.11
N GLU A 47 6.49 9.96 -38.97
CA GLU A 47 6.96 9.17 -37.82
C GLU A 47 6.64 9.86 -36.47
N ASN A 48 6.71 11.19 -36.41
CA ASN A 48 6.36 11.94 -35.20
C ASN A 48 4.89 11.77 -34.79
N ALA A 49 3.97 11.69 -35.76
CA ALA A 49 2.56 11.41 -35.50
C ALA A 49 2.38 9.98 -35.00
N ILE A 50 3.05 9.00 -35.64
CA ILE A 50 3.01 7.59 -35.21
C ILE A 50 3.49 7.45 -33.76
N ARG A 51 4.64 8.05 -33.41
CA ARG A 51 5.17 8.04 -32.04
C ARG A 51 4.23 8.69 -31.02
N ALA A 52 3.63 9.84 -31.35
CA ALA A 52 2.67 10.50 -30.45
C ALA A 52 1.45 9.61 -30.17
N ASN A 53 0.91 8.93 -31.20
CA ASN A 53 -0.19 7.98 -31.02
C ASN A 53 0.22 6.78 -30.17
N ILE A 54 1.41 6.20 -30.41
CA ILE A 54 1.90 5.06 -29.64
C ILE A 54 2.11 5.43 -28.16
N TYR A 55 2.65 6.61 -27.84
CA TYR A 55 2.75 7.07 -26.44
C TYR A 55 1.38 7.18 -25.77
N ALA A 56 0.37 7.72 -26.47
CA ALA A 56 -1.00 7.76 -25.96
C ALA A 56 -1.58 6.35 -25.78
N GLN A 57 -1.31 5.44 -26.71
CA GLN A 57 -1.76 4.05 -26.64
C GLN A 57 -1.17 3.30 -25.45
N ILE A 58 0.14 3.43 -25.23
CA ILE A 58 0.86 2.85 -24.07
C ILE A 58 0.28 3.42 -22.78
N SER A 59 0.19 4.74 -22.67
CA SER A 59 -0.30 5.43 -21.47
C SER A 59 -1.74 5.02 -21.12
N PHE A 60 -2.63 4.96 -22.12
CA PHE A 60 -4.00 4.46 -21.96
C PHE A 60 -4.05 3.02 -21.43
N ALA A 61 -3.28 2.11 -22.04
CA ALA A 61 -3.29 0.70 -21.66
C ALA A 61 -2.75 0.52 -20.23
N LEU A 62 -1.66 1.20 -19.90
CA LEU A 62 -1.12 1.19 -18.53
C LEU A 62 -2.11 1.80 -17.54
N ASN A 63 -2.84 2.87 -17.89
CA ASN A 63 -3.86 3.43 -17.01
C ASN A 63 -4.94 2.39 -16.66
N ARG A 64 -5.40 1.57 -17.62
CA ARG A 64 -6.35 0.48 -17.35
C ARG A 64 -5.82 -0.51 -16.33
N VAL A 65 -4.55 -0.90 -16.48
CA VAL A 65 -3.85 -1.83 -15.57
C VAL A 65 -3.67 -1.22 -14.18
N TYR A 66 -3.09 -0.01 -14.07
CA TYR A 66 -2.75 0.61 -12.78
C TYR A 66 -3.94 1.15 -11.99
N THR A 67 -5.04 1.46 -12.68
CA THR A 67 -6.30 1.79 -12.01
C THR A 67 -7.12 0.53 -11.70
N GLU A 68 -6.67 -0.66 -12.11
CA GLU A 68 -7.45 -1.90 -12.03
C GLU A 68 -8.87 -1.68 -12.55
N HIS A 69 -9.01 -1.03 -13.71
CA HIS A 69 -10.31 -0.55 -14.17
C HIS A 69 -11.35 -1.69 -14.26
N TYR A 70 -10.98 -2.78 -14.92
CA TYR A 70 -11.83 -3.96 -15.06
C TYR A 70 -11.78 -4.90 -13.85
N PRO A 71 -10.61 -5.18 -13.22
CA PRO A 71 -10.58 -5.98 -12.00
C PRO A 71 -11.41 -5.39 -10.85
N SER A 72 -11.44 -4.06 -10.68
CA SER A 72 -12.28 -3.39 -9.68
C SER A 72 -13.80 -3.52 -9.94
N LEU A 73 -14.17 -3.88 -11.16
CA LEU A 73 -15.54 -4.21 -11.56
C LEU A 73 -15.85 -5.72 -11.45
N GLY A 74 -14.86 -6.55 -11.09
CA GLY A 74 -15.00 -7.99 -10.92
C GLY A 74 -14.67 -8.82 -12.16
N TYR A 75 -14.04 -8.22 -13.17
CA TYR A 75 -13.55 -8.93 -14.36
C TYR A 75 -12.14 -9.50 -14.13
N ASP A 76 -11.78 -10.52 -14.91
CA ASP A 76 -10.50 -11.23 -14.86
C ASP A 76 -9.55 -10.84 -16.02
N PHE A 77 -9.80 -9.69 -16.65
CA PHE A 77 -9.01 -9.14 -17.75
C PHE A 77 -8.65 -7.68 -17.51
N ASP A 78 -7.65 -7.19 -18.24
CA ASP A 78 -7.10 -5.84 -18.04
C ASP A 78 -7.73 -4.79 -18.94
N ILE A 79 -8.17 -5.19 -20.14
CA ILE A 79 -8.66 -4.29 -21.18
C ILE A 79 -9.55 -5.03 -22.18
N THR A 80 -10.48 -4.35 -22.84
CA THR A 80 -11.26 -4.91 -23.96
C THR A 80 -10.65 -4.55 -25.31
N ASN A 81 -11.06 -5.24 -26.38
CA ASN A 81 -10.77 -4.82 -27.76
C ASN A 81 -11.92 -4.04 -28.43
N SER A 82 -12.95 -3.70 -27.66
CA SER A 82 -14.13 -2.99 -28.16
C SER A 82 -13.87 -1.50 -28.15
N THR A 83 -13.85 -0.87 -29.33
CA THR A 83 -13.60 0.58 -29.48
C THR A 83 -14.66 1.48 -28.84
N ALA A 84 -15.75 0.90 -28.35
CA ALA A 84 -16.72 1.63 -27.53
C ALA A 84 -16.23 1.87 -26.09
N TYR A 85 -15.26 1.08 -25.64
CA TYR A 85 -14.72 1.14 -24.27
C TYR A 85 -13.21 1.38 -24.25
N ASP A 86 -12.47 0.74 -25.17
CA ASP A 86 -11.00 0.72 -25.20
C ASP A 86 -10.45 0.79 -26.64
N GLN A 87 -9.29 0.16 -26.87
CA GLN A 87 -8.49 0.27 -28.08
C GLN A 87 -8.77 -0.89 -29.03
N SER A 88 -8.56 -0.68 -30.33
CA SER A 88 -8.76 -1.70 -31.34
C SER A 88 -7.62 -2.73 -31.31
N PHE A 89 -7.94 -3.93 -30.83
CA PHE A 89 -7.05 -5.10 -30.87
C PHE A 89 -7.66 -6.22 -31.71
N VAL A 90 -6.88 -6.78 -32.64
CA VAL A 90 -7.31 -7.87 -33.52
C VAL A 90 -6.42 -9.08 -33.30
N ASN A 91 -6.95 -10.15 -32.71
CA ASN A 91 -6.17 -11.36 -32.44
C ASN A 91 -5.65 -11.98 -33.76
N GLY A 92 -4.35 -12.25 -33.83
CA GLY A 92 -3.71 -12.91 -34.99
C GLY A 92 -3.50 -12.04 -36.24
N ARG A 93 -3.60 -10.71 -36.14
CA ARG A 93 -3.33 -9.81 -37.28
C ARG A 93 -1.86 -9.73 -37.65
N GLU A 94 -1.59 -9.25 -38.86
CA GLU A 94 -0.24 -8.85 -39.28
C GLU A 94 0.13 -7.47 -38.72
N ILE A 95 1.42 -7.28 -38.42
CA ILE A 95 2.00 -6.07 -37.85
C ILE A 95 2.87 -5.38 -38.90
N PHE A 96 2.77 -4.06 -39.00
CA PHE A 96 3.61 -3.31 -39.93
C PHE A 96 5.02 -3.15 -39.37
N GLU A 97 6.04 -3.47 -40.17
CA GLU A 97 7.45 -3.47 -39.74
C GLU A 97 7.91 -2.13 -39.15
N ASN A 98 7.51 -1.01 -39.77
CA ASN A 98 7.87 0.31 -39.29
C ASN A 98 7.22 0.65 -37.94
N ILE A 99 6.00 0.18 -37.71
CA ILE A 99 5.31 0.32 -36.41
C ILE A 99 5.99 -0.58 -35.38
N SER A 100 6.30 -1.83 -35.72
CA SER A 100 7.02 -2.74 -34.80
C SER A 100 8.30 -2.11 -34.30
N ARG A 101 9.14 -1.59 -35.21
CA ARG A 101 10.39 -0.91 -34.86
C ARG A 101 10.16 0.26 -33.89
N ILE A 102 9.18 1.11 -34.17
CA ILE A 102 8.90 2.27 -33.29
C ILE A 102 8.44 1.80 -31.92
N VAL A 103 7.56 0.80 -31.83
CA VAL A 103 7.11 0.25 -30.54
C VAL A 103 8.29 -0.36 -29.78
N ASP A 104 9.15 -1.13 -30.43
CA ASP A 104 10.34 -1.72 -29.80
C ASP A 104 11.27 -0.66 -29.20
N GLU A 105 11.30 0.55 -29.78
CA GLU A 105 12.09 1.68 -29.26
C GLU A 105 11.44 2.39 -28.05
N ILE A 106 10.11 2.41 -27.94
CA ILE A 106 9.41 3.32 -26.99
C ILE A 106 8.37 2.65 -26.08
N PHE A 107 8.16 1.33 -26.16
CA PHE A 107 7.11 0.64 -25.38
C PHE A 107 7.26 0.83 -23.86
N ASN A 108 8.47 1.15 -23.39
CA ASN A 108 8.79 1.40 -22.00
C ASN A 108 8.66 2.88 -21.58
N SER A 109 7.94 3.67 -22.37
CA SER A 109 7.77 5.10 -22.15
C SER A 109 6.29 5.47 -22.20
N TYR A 110 5.85 6.28 -21.25
CA TYR A 110 4.44 6.67 -21.11
C TYR A 110 4.33 8.10 -20.58
N ILE A 111 3.17 8.72 -20.82
CA ILE A 111 2.87 10.03 -20.25
C ILE A 111 2.07 9.91 -18.96
N ARG A 112 2.31 10.85 -18.04
CA ARG A 112 1.51 11.05 -16.82
C ARG A 112 1.38 12.54 -16.52
N ARG A 113 0.49 12.91 -15.60
CA ARG A 113 0.41 14.28 -15.09
C ARG A 113 1.55 14.54 -14.12
N GLU A 114 2.08 15.77 -14.10
CA GLU A 114 3.02 16.19 -13.07
C GLU A 114 2.44 15.94 -11.67
N ASN A 115 3.27 15.43 -10.75
CA ASN A 115 2.90 15.06 -9.38
C ASN A 115 1.85 13.94 -9.23
N SER A 116 1.44 13.31 -10.32
CA SER A 116 0.59 12.12 -10.31
C SER A 116 1.43 10.87 -10.53
N LEU A 117 1.04 9.79 -9.84
CA LEU A 117 1.76 8.54 -9.91
C LEU A 117 1.41 7.75 -11.16
N GLU A 118 0.13 7.65 -11.46
CA GLU A 118 -0.42 6.76 -12.47
C GLU A 118 -0.18 7.28 -13.90
N PRO A 119 -0.06 6.37 -14.88
CA PRO A 119 -0.08 6.75 -16.29
C PRO A 119 -1.38 7.47 -16.64
N LEU A 120 -1.29 8.51 -17.47
CA LEU A 120 -2.46 9.29 -17.89
C LEU A 120 -3.47 8.40 -18.62
N PHE A 121 -4.76 8.60 -18.36
CA PHE A 121 -5.79 8.09 -19.27
C PHE A 121 -5.77 8.90 -20.57
N ALA A 122 -4.79 8.60 -21.42
CA ALA A 122 -4.51 9.30 -22.65
C ALA A 122 -5.51 8.88 -23.74
N SER A 123 -6.79 9.21 -23.54
CA SER A 123 -7.82 8.92 -24.54
C SER A 123 -7.49 9.61 -25.86
N TYR A 124 -7.92 8.99 -26.96
CA TYR A 124 -7.72 9.49 -28.31
C TYR A 124 -8.89 9.05 -29.17
N CYS A 125 -9.03 9.70 -30.32
CA CYS A 125 -10.07 9.39 -31.28
C CYS A 125 -9.58 9.71 -32.69
N ASN A 126 -10.25 9.14 -33.68
CA ASN A 126 -9.93 9.37 -35.08
C ASN A 126 -9.76 10.86 -35.43
N GLY A 127 -10.63 11.73 -34.91
CA GLY A 127 -10.47 13.17 -35.05
C GLY A 127 -10.97 13.77 -36.36
N THR A 128 -11.48 12.95 -37.30
CA THR A 128 -12.17 13.43 -38.51
C THR A 128 -13.67 13.18 -38.45
N THR A 129 -14.08 11.96 -38.11
CA THR A 129 -15.50 11.58 -37.97
C THR A 129 -16.00 11.66 -36.54
N VAL A 130 -15.08 11.63 -35.56
CA VAL A 130 -15.36 11.67 -34.12
C VAL A 130 -14.38 12.65 -33.48
N THR A 131 -14.88 13.58 -32.69
CA THR A 131 -14.09 14.52 -31.87
C THR A 131 -14.14 14.09 -30.41
N CYS A 132 -13.02 14.22 -29.71
CA CYS A 132 -12.86 13.91 -28.29
C CYS A 132 -11.95 14.95 -27.65
N ASP A 133 -11.94 15.00 -26.33
CA ASP A 133 -11.07 15.91 -25.56
C ASP A 133 -9.58 15.50 -25.60
N GLY A 134 -9.27 14.35 -26.19
CA GLY A 134 -7.93 13.77 -26.27
C GLY A 134 -7.26 13.94 -27.62
N LEU A 135 -6.22 13.14 -27.85
CA LEU A 135 -5.44 13.17 -29.10
C LEU A 135 -6.35 12.87 -30.30
N SER A 136 -6.38 13.81 -31.25
CA SER A 136 -6.92 13.58 -32.59
C SER A 136 -5.88 12.87 -33.43
N GLN A 137 -6.14 11.63 -33.84
CA GLN A 137 -5.20 10.82 -34.60
C GLN A 137 -4.81 11.53 -35.92
N TRP A 138 -5.78 12.01 -36.69
CA TRP A 138 -5.50 12.80 -37.91
C TRP A 138 -4.95 14.21 -37.61
N GLY A 139 -5.35 14.83 -36.50
CA GLY A 139 -4.80 16.12 -36.08
C GLY A 139 -3.31 16.03 -35.76
N SER A 140 -2.86 14.90 -35.19
CA SER A 140 -1.45 14.63 -34.93
C SER A 140 -0.59 14.62 -36.20
N VAL A 141 -1.16 14.18 -37.33
CA VAL A 141 -0.50 14.21 -38.65
C VAL A 141 -0.25 15.64 -39.07
N SER A 142 -1.27 16.49 -39.02
CA SER A 142 -1.15 17.92 -39.37
C SER A 142 -0.11 18.65 -38.53
N LEU A 143 0.00 18.31 -37.23
CA LEU A 143 0.99 18.88 -36.33
C LEU A 143 2.40 18.34 -36.63
N ALA A 144 2.53 17.06 -36.93
CA ALA A 144 3.82 16.47 -37.33
C ALA A 144 4.34 17.06 -38.64
N GLU A 145 3.45 17.34 -39.61
CA GLU A 145 3.79 18.02 -40.87
C GLU A 145 4.25 19.46 -40.65
N GLN A 146 3.81 20.11 -39.57
CA GLN A 146 4.31 21.41 -39.12
C GLN A 146 5.66 21.33 -38.40
N GLY A 147 6.23 20.14 -38.26
CA GLY A 147 7.54 19.90 -37.65
C GLY A 147 7.52 19.73 -36.13
N LEU A 148 6.34 19.56 -35.51
CA LEU A 148 6.27 19.32 -34.06
C LEU A 148 6.85 17.94 -33.72
N THR A 149 7.51 17.87 -32.56
CA THR A 149 8.01 16.62 -31.99
C THR A 149 6.83 15.79 -31.42
N PRO A 150 7.00 14.46 -31.21
CA PRO A 150 5.95 13.64 -30.60
C PRO A 150 5.46 14.21 -29.26
N TYR A 151 6.38 14.73 -28.44
CA TYR A 151 6.05 15.27 -27.13
C TYR A 151 5.32 16.61 -27.20
N ASP A 152 5.67 17.47 -28.16
CA ASP A 152 4.94 18.73 -28.37
C ASP A 152 3.53 18.48 -28.93
N ILE A 153 3.36 17.45 -29.76
CA ILE A 153 2.04 16.97 -30.17
C ILE A 153 1.22 16.53 -28.95
N LEU A 154 1.80 15.72 -28.06
CA LEU A 154 1.11 15.26 -26.84
C LEU A 154 0.72 16.44 -25.93
N LYS A 155 1.62 17.40 -25.70
CA LYS A 155 1.30 18.62 -24.93
C LYS A 155 0.20 19.45 -25.57
N ASN A 156 0.11 19.49 -26.90
CA ASN A 156 -0.97 20.20 -27.60
C ASN A 156 -2.36 19.64 -27.25
N TYR A 157 -2.50 18.33 -27.06
CA TYR A 157 -3.78 17.69 -26.77
C TYR A 157 -4.04 17.50 -25.28
N TYR A 158 -3.01 17.13 -24.52
CA TYR A 158 -3.17 16.80 -23.11
C TYR A 158 -2.83 17.98 -22.19
N GLY A 159 -2.22 19.05 -22.68
CA GLY A 159 -1.79 20.21 -21.90
C GLY A 159 -0.32 20.13 -21.46
N ASP A 160 0.22 21.25 -21.00
CA ASP A 160 1.65 21.38 -20.67
C ASP A 160 2.07 20.71 -19.36
N ASN A 161 1.10 20.31 -18.51
CA ASN A 161 1.34 19.66 -17.22
C ASN A 161 1.42 18.12 -17.32
N ILE A 162 1.90 17.61 -18.45
CA ILE A 162 2.28 16.21 -18.59
C ILE A 162 3.80 16.09 -18.50
N GLU A 163 4.27 14.91 -18.10
CA GLU A 163 5.66 14.50 -18.24
C GLU A 163 5.75 13.17 -19.00
N LEU A 164 6.82 13.01 -19.76
CA LEU A 164 7.15 11.74 -20.43
C LEU A 164 8.10 10.96 -19.52
N VAL A 165 7.61 9.86 -18.97
CA VAL A 165 8.45 8.86 -18.29
C VAL A 165 9.10 8.00 -19.35
N THR A 166 10.42 7.84 -19.28
CA THR A 166 11.20 6.98 -20.17
C THR A 166 11.91 5.88 -19.38
N ASP A 167 12.28 4.80 -20.05
CA ASP A 167 13.06 3.70 -19.48
C ASP A 167 12.40 3.07 -18.25
N ALA A 168 11.07 2.98 -18.24
CA ALA A 168 10.35 2.31 -17.17
C ALA A 168 10.74 0.83 -17.13
N PRO A 169 11.05 0.27 -15.95
CA PRO A 169 11.44 -1.13 -15.83
C PRO A 169 10.26 -2.03 -16.21
N ILE A 170 10.57 -3.25 -16.64
CA ILE A 170 9.58 -4.27 -16.96
C ILE A 170 9.49 -5.21 -15.75
N ALA A 171 8.29 -5.47 -15.26
CA ALA A 171 8.07 -6.46 -14.21
C ALA A 171 6.62 -6.95 -14.21
N ASN A 172 6.39 -8.08 -13.56
CA ASN A 172 5.05 -8.56 -13.26
C ASN A 172 4.35 -7.62 -12.27
N ILE A 173 3.08 -7.31 -12.58
CA ILE A 173 2.23 -6.48 -11.73
C ILE A 173 1.33 -7.42 -10.94
N GLU A 174 1.56 -7.48 -9.64
CA GLU A 174 0.71 -8.24 -8.73
C GLU A 174 -0.62 -7.51 -8.48
N PRO A 175 -1.73 -8.25 -8.30
CA PRO A 175 -3.00 -7.66 -7.90
C PRO A 175 -2.86 -6.83 -6.62
N SER A 176 -3.57 -5.70 -6.54
CA SER A 176 -3.62 -4.88 -5.33
C SER A 176 -4.33 -5.57 -4.16
N LEU A 177 -5.14 -6.59 -4.44
CA LEU A 177 -5.94 -7.30 -3.45
C LEU A 177 -5.02 -7.93 -2.39
N PRO A 178 -5.20 -7.58 -1.10
CA PRO A 178 -4.44 -8.21 -0.02
C PRO A 178 -4.69 -9.70 0.07
N ALA A 179 -3.70 -10.46 0.53
CA ALA A 179 -3.79 -11.90 0.74
C ALA A 179 -4.90 -12.34 1.73
N GLY A 180 -5.39 -11.44 2.57
CA GLY A 180 -6.44 -11.72 3.55
C GLY A 180 -7.35 -10.51 3.84
N PRO A 181 -8.51 -10.73 4.47
CA PRO A 181 -9.43 -9.66 4.81
C PRO A 181 -8.85 -8.73 5.88
N ILE A 182 -9.12 -7.44 5.76
CA ILE A 182 -8.67 -6.43 6.73
C ILE A 182 -9.81 -6.13 7.71
N LYS A 183 -9.54 -6.19 9.01
CA LYS A 183 -10.54 -5.98 10.08
C LYS A 183 -9.95 -5.27 11.29
N LEU A 184 -10.79 -4.97 12.28
CA LEU A 184 -10.40 -4.34 13.54
C LEU A 184 -9.17 -5.02 14.17
N GLY A 185 -8.18 -4.21 14.55
CA GLY A 185 -6.90 -4.65 15.13
C GLY A 185 -5.77 -4.83 14.12
N TYR A 186 -6.06 -4.92 12.81
CA TYR A 186 -5.04 -5.07 11.78
C TYR A 186 -4.30 -3.75 11.57
N TYR A 187 -3.06 -3.81 11.08
CA TYR A 187 -2.28 -2.63 10.72
C TYR A 187 -1.41 -2.91 9.50
N GLY A 188 -0.84 -1.86 8.90
CA GLY A 188 0.08 -1.96 7.77
C GLY A 188 -0.31 -1.08 6.59
N ASN A 189 0.46 -1.21 5.49
CA ASN A 189 0.23 -0.39 4.29
C ASN A 189 -1.14 -0.60 3.66
N ASN A 190 -1.72 -1.80 3.76
CA ASN A 190 -3.07 -2.08 3.24
C ASN A 190 -4.17 -1.39 4.05
N VAL A 191 -4.00 -1.25 5.37
CA VAL A 191 -4.91 -0.46 6.20
C VAL A 191 -4.77 1.02 5.86
N ARG A 192 -3.54 1.51 5.73
CA ARG A 192 -3.30 2.90 5.32
C ARG A 192 -3.92 3.19 3.95
N PHE A 193 -3.77 2.26 3.01
CA PHE A 193 -4.32 2.34 1.66
C PHE A 193 -5.83 2.58 1.67
N ILE A 194 -6.59 1.84 2.49
CA ILE A 194 -8.05 2.04 2.60
C ILE A 194 -8.38 3.33 3.37
N GLN A 195 -7.62 3.71 4.40
CA GLN A 195 -7.84 4.95 5.14
C GLN A 195 -7.71 6.18 4.23
N VAL A 196 -6.66 6.23 3.40
CA VAL A 196 -6.46 7.30 2.41
C VAL A 196 -7.65 7.37 1.44
N ARG A 197 -8.03 6.22 0.87
CA ARG A 197 -9.11 6.17 -0.13
C ARG A 197 -10.46 6.54 0.47
N LEU A 198 -10.82 5.99 1.62
CA LEU A 198 -12.06 6.32 2.32
C LEU A 198 -12.13 7.80 2.69
N ASN A 199 -11.02 8.40 3.11
CA ASN A 199 -10.95 9.85 3.36
C ASN A 199 -11.12 10.69 2.09
N ARG A 200 -10.58 10.26 0.95
CA ARG A 200 -10.84 10.98 -0.31
C ARG A 200 -12.28 10.79 -0.77
N ILE A 201 -12.83 9.58 -0.65
CA ILE A 201 -14.22 9.27 -0.99
C ILE A 201 -15.18 10.08 -0.10
N SER A 202 -14.90 10.25 1.19
CA SER A 202 -15.77 10.98 2.12
C SER A 202 -15.95 12.45 1.77
N ALA A 203 -15.05 13.05 0.98
CA ALA A 203 -15.27 14.40 0.44
C ALA A 203 -16.47 14.47 -0.52
N ASN A 204 -16.79 13.39 -1.23
CA ASN A 204 -17.97 13.26 -2.08
C ASN A 204 -19.14 12.53 -1.38
N TYR A 205 -18.85 11.74 -0.35
CA TYR A 205 -19.82 10.98 0.46
C TYR A 205 -19.67 11.34 1.95
N PRO A 206 -20.13 12.52 2.39
CA PRO A 206 -19.80 13.11 3.69
C PRO A 206 -20.39 12.36 4.90
N SER A 207 -21.29 11.38 4.67
CA SER A 207 -21.76 10.48 5.72
C SER A 207 -20.67 9.54 6.21
N ILE A 208 -19.68 9.21 5.37
CA ILE A 208 -18.52 8.40 5.76
C ILE A 208 -17.66 9.24 6.73
N PRO A 209 -17.48 8.80 8.00
CA PRO A 209 -16.63 9.52 8.95
C PRO A 209 -15.20 9.69 8.44
N LYS A 210 -14.60 10.84 8.74
CA LYS A 210 -13.17 11.07 8.48
C LYS A 210 -12.32 10.27 9.45
N ILE A 211 -11.28 9.64 8.93
CA ILE A 211 -10.29 8.88 9.70
C ILE A 211 -9.07 9.78 9.91
N GLN A 212 -8.76 10.10 11.17
CA GLN A 212 -7.59 10.92 11.51
C GLN A 212 -6.96 10.41 12.81
N PRO A 213 -5.64 10.13 12.84
CA PRO A 213 -4.69 10.19 11.72
C PRO A 213 -4.86 9.04 10.70
N VAL A 214 -4.22 9.18 9.54
CA VAL A 214 -4.02 8.07 8.59
C VAL A 214 -2.74 7.34 9.00
N ASP A 215 -2.88 6.49 10.00
CA ASP A 215 -1.78 5.81 10.73
C ASP A 215 -1.51 4.38 10.22
N GLY A 216 -2.36 3.86 9.34
CA GLY A 216 -2.31 2.46 8.93
C GLY A 216 -2.72 1.49 10.03
N ILE A 217 -3.50 1.91 11.03
CA ILE A 217 -4.06 1.07 12.11
C ILE A 217 -5.59 1.01 11.98
N TYR A 218 -6.13 -0.21 11.96
CA TYR A 218 -7.56 -0.44 11.79
C TYR A 218 -8.23 -0.40 13.17
N GLY A 219 -8.53 0.82 13.64
CA GLY A 219 -9.32 1.07 14.86
C GLY A 219 -10.82 1.31 14.59
N PRO A 220 -11.60 1.64 15.62
CA PRO A 220 -13.04 1.93 15.55
C PRO A 220 -13.40 3.02 14.56
N GLU A 221 -12.54 4.04 14.38
CA GLU A 221 -12.75 5.09 13.38
C GLU A 221 -12.72 4.53 11.95
N THR A 222 -11.72 3.69 11.65
CA THR A 222 -11.60 2.99 10.36
C THR A 222 -12.76 2.01 10.18
N GLU A 223 -13.12 1.24 11.22
CA GLU A 223 -14.24 0.30 11.17
C GLU A 223 -15.58 1.01 10.92
N ALA A 224 -15.83 2.14 11.58
CA ALA A 224 -17.03 2.95 11.38
C ALA A 224 -17.10 3.50 9.95
N ALA A 225 -15.97 3.99 9.42
CA ALA A 225 -15.88 4.44 8.03
C ALA A 225 -16.13 3.31 7.03
N VAL A 226 -15.59 2.11 7.27
CA VAL A 226 -15.82 0.94 6.42
C VAL A 226 -17.29 0.49 6.49
N LYS A 227 -17.88 0.39 7.68
CA LYS A 227 -19.31 0.05 7.83
C LYS A 227 -20.20 1.04 7.11
N GLU A 228 -19.93 2.34 7.23
CA GLU A 228 -20.73 3.35 6.54
C GLU A 228 -20.54 3.31 5.02
N PHE A 229 -19.32 3.09 4.54
CA PHE A 229 -19.04 2.85 3.13
C PHE A 229 -19.82 1.62 2.62
N GLN A 230 -19.74 0.49 3.31
CA GLN A 230 -20.46 -0.74 2.96
C GLN A 230 -21.96 -0.50 2.88
N ARG A 231 -22.53 0.23 3.85
CA ARG A 231 -23.95 0.61 3.86
C ARG A 231 -24.34 1.45 2.64
N ILE A 232 -23.54 2.46 2.28
CA ILE A 232 -23.80 3.35 1.14
C ILE A 232 -23.78 2.59 -0.19
N PHE A 233 -22.86 1.63 -0.34
CA PHE A 233 -22.65 0.88 -1.58
C PHE A 233 -23.30 -0.51 -1.59
N ASN A 234 -24.28 -0.75 -0.73
CA ASN A 234 -25.06 -2.00 -0.65
C ASN A 234 -24.21 -3.27 -0.52
N LEU A 235 -23.15 -3.21 0.29
CA LEU A 235 -22.33 -4.35 0.69
C LEU A 235 -22.79 -4.88 2.06
N THR A 236 -22.30 -6.07 2.45
CA THR A 236 -22.45 -6.56 3.83
C THR A 236 -21.80 -5.57 4.80
N GLN A 237 -22.57 -5.06 5.77
CA GLN A 237 -22.11 -4.07 6.75
C GLN A 237 -21.43 -4.76 7.96
N ASP A 238 -20.37 -5.51 7.72
CA ASP A 238 -19.63 -6.25 8.74
C ASP A 238 -18.39 -5.50 9.28
N GLY A 239 -17.99 -4.39 8.64
CA GLY A 239 -16.76 -3.69 8.99
C GLY A 239 -15.49 -4.43 8.62
N ILE A 240 -15.58 -5.46 7.76
CA ILE A 240 -14.46 -6.26 7.27
C ILE A 240 -14.21 -5.92 5.79
N VAL A 241 -12.99 -5.53 5.45
CA VAL A 241 -12.60 -5.29 4.06
C VAL A 241 -12.13 -6.61 3.45
N GLY A 242 -13.09 -7.39 2.95
CA GLY A 242 -12.83 -8.52 2.04
C GLY A 242 -12.75 -8.07 0.58
N PRO A 243 -12.60 -9.01 -0.38
CA PRO A 243 -12.40 -8.69 -1.80
C PRO A 243 -13.48 -7.77 -2.39
N ALA A 244 -14.76 -8.03 -2.07
CA ALA A 244 -15.87 -7.20 -2.56
C ALA A 244 -15.78 -5.75 -2.07
N THR A 245 -15.44 -5.54 -0.80
CA THR A 245 -15.26 -4.19 -0.23
C THR A 245 -14.01 -3.52 -0.76
N TRP A 246 -12.90 -4.26 -0.89
CA TRP A 246 -11.64 -3.76 -1.45
C TRP A 246 -11.84 -3.18 -2.86
N TYR A 247 -12.34 -4.00 -3.79
CA TYR A 247 -12.57 -3.58 -5.16
C TYR A 247 -13.62 -2.47 -5.27
N LYS A 248 -14.67 -2.48 -4.43
CA LYS A 248 -15.63 -1.38 -4.40
C LYS A 248 -15.00 -0.07 -3.94
N ILE A 249 -14.14 -0.08 -2.92
CA ILE A 249 -13.39 1.12 -2.48
C ILE A 249 -12.52 1.64 -3.63
N GLN A 250 -11.79 0.75 -4.32
CA GLN A 250 -10.96 1.13 -5.47
C GLN A 250 -11.80 1.74 -6.59
N PHE A 251 -12.88 1.08 -7.02
CA PHE A 251 -13.77 1.56 -8.06
C PHE A 251 -14.33 2.96 -7.74
N VAL A 252 -14.85 3.15 -6.52
CA VAL A 252 -15.41 4.44 -6.09
C VAL A 252 -14.31 5.50 -6.01
N PHE A 253 -13.14 5.17 -5.48
CA PHE A 253 -11.97 6.06 -5.46
C PHE A 253 -11.59 6.53 -6.87
N ASN A 254 -11.44 5.59 -7.80
CA ASN A 254 -11.11 5.88 -9.19
C ASN A 254 -12.17 6.78 -9.84
N SER A 255 -13.44 6.54 -9.53
CA SER A 255 -14.57 7.34 -10.02
C SER A 255 -14.56 8.77 -9.47
N VAL A 256 -14.34 8.96 -8.15
CA VAL A 256 -14.32 10.31 -7.57
C VAL A 256 -13.10 11.13 -7.97
N LYS A 257 -11.95 10.47 -8.23
CA LYS A 257 -10.75 11.13 -8.75
C LYS A 257 -10.70 11.20 -10.28
N ARG A 258 -11.65 10.54 -10.97
CA ARG A 258 -11.77 10.48 -12.43
C ARG A 258 -10.49 9.96 -13.10
N LEU A 259 -9.90 8.90 -12.54
CA LEU A 259 -8.60 8.37 -13.00
C LEU A 259 -8.64 7.77 -14.41
N SER A 260 -9.83 7.40 -14.89
CA SER A 260 -10.08 6.96 -16.27
C SER A 260 -10.63 8.09 -17.15
N GLU A 261 -10.27 9.34 -16.85
CA GLU A 261 -10.62 10.53 -17.64
C GLU A 261 -9.39 11.42 -17.86
N ILE A 262 -9.40 12.24 -18.92
CA ILE A 262 -8.30 13.17 -19.23
C ILE A 262 -8.08 14.21 -18.11
N GLN A 263 -9.16 14.60 -17.44
CA GLN A 263 -9.19 15.60 -16.36
C GLN A 263 -9.03 14.95 -14.97
N SER A 264 -8.33 13.82 -14.90
CA SER A 264 -8.00 13.12 -13.64
C SER A 264 -7.41 14.07 -12.60
N GLU A 265 -7.81 13.90 -11.34
CA GLU A 265 -7.19 14.58 -10.19
C GLU A 265 -5.78 14.06 -9.91
N GLY A 266 -5.43 12.87 -10.40
CA GLY A 266 -4.16 12.24 -10.09
C GLY A 266 -4.19 11.42 -8.80
N VAL A 267 -3.33 10.41 -8.69
CA VAL A 267 -2.93 9.81 -7.41
C VAL A 267 -1.62 10.46 -6.97
N LEU A 268 -1.65 11.19 -5.86
CA LEU A 268 -0.48 11.87 -5.33
C LEU A 268 0.51 10.86 -4.74
N ILE A 269 1.81 11.15 -4.84
CA ILE A 269 2.86 10.31 -4.23
C ILE A 269 2.64 10.14 -2.72
N SER A 270 2.19 11.18 -2.03
CA SER A 270 1.88 11.13 -0.58
C SER A 270 0.72 10.18 -0.26
N GLU A 271 -0.20 9.94 -1.18
CA GLU A 271 -1.33 9.01 -1.01
C GLU A 271 -0.86 7.54 -1.04
N VAL A 272 0.21 7.23 -1.78
CA VAL A 272 0.75 5.87 -1.92
C VAL A 272 1.99 5.60 -1.08
N GLN A 273 2.51 6.61 -0.39
CA GLN A 273 3.69 6.46 0.46
C GLN A 273 3.44 5.39 1.53
N LYS A 274 4.32 4.39 1.56
CA LYS A 274 4.26 3.31 2.54
C LYS A 274 4.73 3.82 3.91
N LEU A 275 4.00 3.47 4.97
CA LEU A 275 4.41 3.73 6.36
C LEU A 275 5.24 2.58 6.93
N PHE A 276 5.08 1.38 6.38
CA PHE A 276 5.76 0.17 6.82
C PHE A 276 6.59 -0.39 5.67
N PRO A 277 7.75 -1.03 5.92
CA PRO A 277 8.47 -1.74 4.86
C PRO A 277 7.59 -2.85 4.26
N ALA A 278 7.78 -3.15 2.98
CA ALA A 278 6.98 -4.17 2.28
C ALA A 278 7.24 -5.59 2.79
N SER A 279 8.45 -5.82 3.29
CA SER A 279 8.90 -7.05 3.93
C SER A 279 10.04 -6.72 4.90
N LEU A 280 10.26 -7.56 5.90
CA LEU A 280 11.47 -7.51 6.74
C LEU A 280 12.37 -8.72 6.44
N LYS A 281 13.67 -8.51 6.33
CA LYS A 281 14.66 -9.55 5.99
C LYS A 281 15.98 -9.33 6.73
N LEU A 282 16.87 -10.32 6.63
CA LEU A 282 18.20 -10.30 7.24
C LEU A 282 18.93 -8.96 7.00
N GLY A 283 19.33 -8.31 8.08
CA GLY A 283 20.01 -7.02 8.08
C GLY A 283 19.10 -5.79 8.29
N ASP A 284 17.78 -5.93 8.15
CA ASP A 284 16.85 -4.86 8.50
C ASP A 284 16.87 -4.60 10.01
N SER A 285 16.58 -3.37 10.43
CA SER A 285 16.54 -3.01 11.86
C SER A 285 15.42 -2.01 12.15
N GLY A 286 15.13 -1.85 13.44
CA GLY A 286 14.14 -0.93 13.97
C GLY A 286 12.88 -1.60 14.49
N MET A 287 11.89 -0.77 14.83
CA MET A 287 10.70 -1.19 15.58
C MET A 287 9.89 -2.29 14.89
N GLY A 288 9.80 -2.29 13.56
CA GLY A 288 9.10 -3.33 12.81
C GLY A 288 9.69 -4.72 13.08
N VAL A 289 11.01 -4.82 13.19
CA VAL A 289 11.70 -6.05 13.55
C VAL A 289 11.42 -6.43 15.00
N SER A 290 11.49 -5.48 15.94
CA SER A 290 11.16 -5.79 17.34
C SER A 290 9.74 -6.32 17.49
N VAL A 291 8.79 -5.77 16.72
CA VAL A 291 7.39 -6.21 16.71
C VAL A 291 7.27 -7.65 16.22
N ILE A 292 7.87 -8.01 15.08
CA ILE A 292 7.76 -9.39 14.58
C ILE A 292 8.51 -10.39 15.47
N GLN A 293 9.63 -9.99 16.07
CA GLN A 293 10.36 -10.81 17.04
C GLN A 293 9.52 -11.07 18.30
N TYR A 294 8.79 -10.06 18.78
CA TYR A 294 7.85 -10.23 19.89
C TYR A 294 6.79 -11.29 19.55
N PHE A 295 6.15 -11.18 18.37
CA PHE A 295 5.12 -12.13 17.97
C PHE A 295 5.67 -13.55 17.78
N LEU A 296 6.79 -13.70 17.08
CA LEU A 296 7.46 -14.99 16.89
C LEU A 296 7.85 -15.63 18.22
N ARG A 297 8.39 -14.84 19.16
CA ARG A 297 8.74 -15.31 20.50
C ARG A 297 7.52 -15.88 21.22
N ILE A 298 6.39 -15.17 21.22
CA ILE A 298 5.17 -15.67 21.88
C ILE A 298 4.63 -16.91 21.18
N VAL A 299 4.62 -16.94 19.84
CA VAL A 299 4.21 -18.14 19.09
C VAL A 299 5.11 -19.34 19.39
N GLY A 300 6.42 -19.14 19.50
CA GLY A 300 7.39 -20.18 19.88
C GLY A 300 7.19 -20.74 21.29
N LEU A 301 6.51 -20.01 22.19
CA LEU A 301 6.12 -20.56 23.51
C LEU A 301 5.04 -21.64 23.40
N PHE A 302 4.21 -21.59 22.35
CA PHE A 302 3.13 -22.55 22.11
C PHE A 302 3.48 -23.62 21.09
N ASN A 303 4.38 -23.30 20.17
CA ASN A 303 4.79 -24.20 19.11
C ASN A 303 6.30 -24.48 19.23
N PRO A 304 6.68 -25.66 19.77
CA PRO A 304 8.07 -26.00 20.03
C PRO A 304 8.93 -26.16 18.76
N ASP A 305 8.30 -26.29 17.59
CA ASP A 305 9.00 -26.36 16.31
C ASP A 305 9.49 -24.98 15.85
N ILE A 306 9.04 -23.90 16.49
CA ILE A 306 9.46 -22.53 16.22
C ILE A 306 10.47 -22.08 17.28
N PRO A 307 11.71 -21.75 16.90
CA PRO A 307 12.73 -21.26 17.83
C PRO A 307 12.26 -20.01 18.60
N ILE A 308 12.44 -20.04 19.93
CA ILE A 308 12.23 -18.86 20.77
C ILE A 308 13.41 -17.91 20.58
N ILE A 309 13.12 -16.67 20.22
CA ILE A 309 14.12 -15.64 19.91
C ILE A 309 14.02 -14.45 20.87
N GLU A 310 15.11 -13.68 20.95
CA GLU A 310 15.13 -12.40 21.66
C GLU A 310 14.65 -11.25 20.78
N VAL A 311 14.12 -10.21 21.42
CA VAL A 311 13.66 -8.99 20.74
C VAL A 311 14.84 -8.02 20.66
N THR A 312 15.70 -8.20 19.66
CA THR A 312 16.92 -7.40 19.46
C THR A 312 16.68 -6.13 18.66
N GLY A 313 15.57 -6.05 17.91
CA GLY A 313 15.29 -4.96 16.97
C GLY A 313 16.18 -4.96 15.72
N THR A 314 16.98 -6.01 15.52
CA THR A 314 17.75 -6.25 14.30
C THR A 314 17.35 -7.62 13.76
N TYR A 315 17.05 -7.70 12.46
CA TYR A 315 16.64 -8.93 11.81
C TYR A 315 17.91 -9.74 11.57
N ASP A 316 18.29 -10.47 12.59
CA ASP A 316 19.48 -11.31 12.65
C ASP A 316 19.22 -12.72 12.12
N GLU A 317 20.26 -13.56 12.09
CA GLU A 317 20.15 -14.94 11.62
C GLU A 317 19.17 -15.77 12.46
N ALA A 318 19.09 -15.49 13.77
CA ALA A 318 18.12 -16.17 14.65
C ALA A 318 16.69 -15.82 14.26
N THR A 319 16.42 -14.55 13.94
CA THR A 319 15.13 -14.09 13.44
C THR A 319 14.80 -14.74 12.09
N ALA A 320 15.75 -14.77 11.15
CA ALA A 320 15.57 -15.42 9.85
C ALA A 320 15.27 -16.93 9.97
N GLU A 321 15.96 -17.63 10.87
CA GLU A 321 15.72 -19.06 11.17
C GLU A 321 14.33 -19.27 11.76
N ALA A 322 13.92 -18.46 12.74
CA ALA A 322 12.59 -18.56 13.33
C ALA A 322 11.49 -18.30 12.30
N VAL A 323 11.71 -17.38 11.36
CA VAL A 323 10.79 -17.13 10.24
C VAL A 323 10.75 -18.31 9.26
N ARG A 324 11.89 -18.93 8.92
CA ARG A 324 11.92 -20.13 8.08
C ARG A 324 11.17 -21.30 8.72
N ALA A 325 11.39 -21.53 10.02
CA ALA A 325 10.69 -22.56 10.78
C ALA A 325 9.17 -22.28 10.85
N PHE A 326 8.79 -21.02 11.07
CA PHE A 326 7.39 -20.61 11.02
C PHE A 326 6.78 -20.86 9.63
N GLN A 327 7.46 -20.44 8.56
CA GLN A 327 7.01 -20.64 7.19
C GLN A 327 6.84 -22.12 6.86
N GLU A 328 7.80 -22.96 7.22
CA GLU A 328 7.71 -24.41 7.07
C GLU A 328 6.48 -24.98 7.78
N GLN A 329 6.30 -24.61 9.04
CA GLN A 329 5.22 -25.12 9.88
C GLN A 329 3.82 -24.80 9.36
N TYR A 330 3.65 -23.64 8.73
CA TYR A 330 2.36 -23.17 8.22
C TYR A 330 2.22 -23.26 6.69
N GLY A 331 3.13 -23.99 6.03
CA GLY A 331 3.03 -24.29 4.59
C GLY A 331 3.31 -23.11 3.67
N LEU A 332 4.04 -22.11 4.15
CA LEU A 332 4.48 -20.94 3.38
C LEU A 332 5.85 -21.19 2.71
N PRO A 333 6.21 -20.42 1.66
CA PRO A 333 7.55 -20.47 1.10
C PRO A 333 8.62 -20.13 2.15
N GLN A 334 9.60 -21.03 2.35
CA GLN A 334 10.67 -20.88 3.36
C GLN A 334 11.76 -19.88 2.95
N THR A 335 11.38 -18.63 2.68
CA THR A 335 12.27 -17.57 2.23
C THR A 335 13.11 -16.98 3.35
N GLY A 336 12.68 -17.14 4.61
CA GLY A 336 13.24 -16.43 5.76
C GLY A 336 12.98 -14.93 5.76
N VAL A 337 12.13 -14.46 4.84
CA VAL A 337 11.68 -13.06 4.71
C VAL A 337 10.28 -12.95 5.30
N MET A 338 10.08 -11.99 6.19
CA MET A 338 8.77 -11.62 6.72
C MET A 338 8.04 -10.73 5.70
N ASP A 339 7.41 -11.35 4.72
CA ASP A 339 6.51 -10.70 3.77
C ASP A 339 5.08 -10.54 4.36
N ALA A 340 4.17 -9.98 3.57
CA ALA A 340 2.80 -9.73 4.03
C ALA A 340 2.03 -11.02 4.36
N GLU A 341 2.20 -12.08 3.57
CA GLU A 341 1.53 -13.37 3.79
C GLU A 341 2.03 -14.05 5.06
N THR A 342 3.35 -14.08 5.26
CA THR A 342 3.99 -14.57 6.47
C THR A 342 3.54 -13.77 7.69
N TRP A 343 3.48 -12.45 7.57
CA TRP A 343 3.02 -11.56 8.63
C TRP A 343 1.56 -11.84 9.03
N TYR A 344 0.63 -11.93 8.06
CA TYR A 344 -0.78 -12.20 8.35
C TYR A 344 -0.96 -13.57 9.01
N THR A 345 -0.25 -14.59 8.53
CA THR A 345 -0.28 -15.93 9.12
C THR A 345 0.25 -15.91 10.55
N LEU A 346 1.39 -15.25 10.79
CA LEU A 346 1.97 -15.10 12.13
C LEU A 346 1.00 -14.42 13.10
N PHE A 347 0.37 -13.35 12.64
CA PHE A 347 -0.57 -12.60 13.45
C PHE A 347 -1.85 -13.39 13.76
N ASP A 348 -2.39 -14.13 12.79
CA ASP A 348 -3.57 -14.98 12.99
C ASP A 348 -3.25 -16.14 13.96
N VAL A 349 -2.08 -16.77 13.83
CA VAL A 349 -1.61 -17.81 14.77
C VAL A 349 -1.45 -17.23 16.18
N TYR A 350 -0.81 -16.06 16.29
CA TYR A 350 -0.63 -15.36 17.56
C TYR A 350 -1.97 -15.06 18.24
N THR A 351 -2.89 -14.41 17.52
CA THR A 351 -4.19 -14.01 18.06
C THR A 351 -5.02 -15.22 18.48
N GLY A 352 -4.97 -16.32 17.72
CA GLY A 352 -5.59 -17.58 18.10
C GLY A 352 -4.99 -18.18 19.38
N ALA A 353 -3.67 -18.10 19.55
CA ALA A 353 -2.99 -18.62 20.73
C ALA A 353 -3.32 -17.81 21.99
N VAL A 354 -3.21 -16.48 21.95
CA VAL A 354 -3.50 -15.63 23.12
C VAL A 354 -4.98 -15.57 23.49
N ALA A 355 -5.88 -15.85 22.56
CA ALA A 355 -7.32 -15.95 22.84
C ALA A 355 -7.71 -17.24 23.61
N THR A 356 -6.86 -18.28 23.57
CA THR A 356 -7.21 -19.60 24.10
C THR A 356 -6.39 -20.04 25.30
N VAL A 357 -5.30 -19.32 25.61
CA VAL A 357 -4.34 -19.74 26.64
C VAL A 357 -4.09 -18.64 27.67
N THR A 358 -4.07 -19.03 28.94
CA THR A 358 -3.81 -18.13 30.08
C THR A 358 -2.31 -17.77 30.19
N PRO A 359 -1.97 -16.64 30.83
CA PRO A 359 -0.57 -16.26 31.09
C PRO A 359 0.22 -17.36 31.81
N GLU A 360 -0.40 -18.05 32.77
CA GLU A 360 0.23 -19.13 33.54
C GLU A 360 0.61 -20.31 32.66
N GLN A 361 -0.26 -20.68 31.72
CA GLN A 361 -0.01 -21.77 30.78
C GLN A 361 1.09 -21.42 29.77
N LEU A 362 1.28 -20.13 29.51
CA LEU A 362 2.36 -19.59 28.70
C LEU A 362 3.72 -19.52 29.43
N GLY A 363 3.71 -19.72 30.76
CA GLY A 363 4.89 -19.48 31.58
C GLY A 363 5.28 -17.99 31.66
N VAL A 364 4.33 -17.08 31.41
CA VAL A 364 4.52 -15.63 31.53
C VAL A 364 3.74 -15.08 32.71
N SER A 365 4.30 -14.08 33.38
CA SER A 365 3.71 -13.52 34.61
C SER A 365 2.66 -12.44 34.36
N SER A 366 2.47 -12.02 33.11
CA SER A 366 1.54 -10.96 32.71
C SER A 366 0.88 -11.30 31.37
N GLU A 367 -0.27 -10.69 31.10
CA GLU A 367 -1.03 -10.95 29.88
C GLU A 367 -0.21 -10.51 28.65
N PRO A 368 -0.06 -11.39 27.64
CA PRO A 368 0.47 -10.99 26.35
C PRO A 368 -0.36 -9.86 25.73
N PHE A 369 0.22 -9.19 24.75
CA PHE A 369 -0.47 -8.15 24.01
C PHE A 369 -1.80 -8.70 23.42
N PRO A 370 -2.91 -7.95 23.49
CA PRO A 370 -4.23 -8.47 23.10
C PRO A 370 -4.40 -8.72 21.59
N GLY A 371 -3.34 -8.55 20.79
CA GLY A 371 -3.40 -8.70 19.34
C GLY A 371 -4.16 -7.58 18.65
N ARG A 372 -4.31 -6.42 19.29
CA ARG A 372 -4.81 -5.19 18.67
C ARG A 372 -4.15 -3.97 19.30
N PHE A 373 -3.78 -2.99 18.49
CA PHE A 373 -3.27 -1.72 19.00
C PHE A 373 -4.37 -1.00 19.77
N LEU A 374 -4.07 -0.51 20.97
CA LEU A 374 -5.03 0.26 21.77
C LEU A 374 -4.79 1.75 21.53
N LYS A 375 -5.86 2.51 21.30
CA LYS A 375 -5.82 3.97 21.19
C LYS A 375 -7.07 4.60 21.77
N PHE A 376 -7.05 5.92 21.85
CA PHE A 376 -8.19 6.75 22.22
C PHE A 376 -9.49 6.28 21.55
N GLY A 377 -10.54 6.15 22.35
CA GLY A 377 -11.86 5.67 21.94
C GLY A 377 -12.04 4.15 21.95
N PHE A 378 -10.99 3.37 22.27
CA PHE A 378 -11.14 1.94 22.53
C PHE A 378 -11.73 1.70 23.92
N GLU A 379 -12.50 0.63 24.04
CA GLU A 379 -13.07 0.16 25.30
C GLU A 379 -12.89 -1.36 25.41
N GLY A 380 -12.86 -1.87 26.64
CA GLY A 380 -12.84 -3.31 26.93
C GLY A 380 -11.88 -3.73 28.04
N ASP A 381 -11.83 -5.04 28.28
CA ASP A 381 -11.00 -5.64 29.32
C ASP A 381 -9.50 -5.43 29.08
N ASP A 382 -9.07 -5.36 27.83
CA ASP A 382 -7.68 -5.07 27.46
C ASP A 382 -7.27 -3.62 27.77
N VAL A 383 -8.20 -2.67 27.62
CA VAL A 383 -8.00 -1.29 28.07
C VAL A 383 -7.92 -1.23 29.60
N LEU A 384 -8.75 -2.00 30.30
CA LEU A 384 -8.70 -2.12 31.75
C LEU A 384 -7.35 -2.70 32.22
N THR A 385 -6.85 -3.74 31.54
CA THR A 385 -5.52 -4.30 31.79
C THR A 385 -4.41 -3.28 31.52
N LEU A 386 -4.48 -2.54 30.41
CA LEU A 386 -3.55 -1.45 30.12
C LEU A 386 -3.53 -0.40 31.24
N GLN A 387 -4.70 0.03 31.72
CA GLN A 387 -4.83 1.02 32.79
C GLN A 387 -4.15 0.55 34.09
N LYS A 388 -4.31 -0.73 34.46
CA LYS A 388 -3.56 -1.33 35.59
C LYS A 388 -2.06 -1.27 35.37
N TYR A 389 -1.60 -1.57 34.16
CA TYR A 389 -0.16 -1.54 33.85
C TYR A 389 0.40 -0.11 33.86
N LEU A 390 -0.34 0.87 33.34
CA LEU A 390 -0.01 2.29 33.42
C LEU A 390 0.07 2.75 34.88
N ASN A 391 -0.90 2.36 35.73
CA ASN A 391 -0.91 2.70 37.15
C ASN A 391 0.27 2.09 37.91
N ALA A 392 0.67 0.85 37.58
CA ALA A 392 1.88 0.26 38.14
C ALA A 392 3.14 0.99 37.66
N ALA A 393 3.22 1.33 36.37
CA ALA A 393 4.34 2.11 35.84
C ALA A 393 4.42 3.50 36.47
N GLY A 394 3.29 4.17 36.73
CA GLY A 394 3.25 5.47 37.42
C GLY A 394 3.77 5.45 38.86
N LYS A 395 3.72 4.29 39.54
CA LYS A 395 4.33 4.13 40.89
C LYS A 395 5.86 4.20 40.82
N GLU A 396 6.46 3.67 39.75
CA GLU A 396 7.92 3.68 39.53
C GLU A 396 8.39 4.95 38.81
N TYR A 397 7.57 5.45 37.88
CA TYR A 397 7.85 6.59 37.00
C TYR A 397 6.82 7.68 37.22
N GLY A 398 7.09 8.58 38.17
CA GLY A 398 6.14 9.65 38.57
C GLY A 398 5.76 10.65 37.47
N GLN A 399 6.38 10.58 36.29
CA GLN A 399 5.98 11.33 35.09
C GLN A 399 4.74 10.72 34.41
N ILE A 400 4.45 9.43 34.64
CA ILE A 400 3.28 8.74 34.08
C ILE A 400 2.10 8.96 35.05
N PRO A 401 1.06 9.71 34.65
CA PRO A 401 -0.09 9.98 35.51
C PRO A 401 -0.90 8.72 35.79
N THR A 402 -1.52 8.65 36.97
CA THR A 402 -2.52 7.62 37.31
C THR A 402 -3.79 7.84 36.51
N VAL A 403 -4.41 6.74 36.09
CA VAL A 403 -5.63 6.72 35.28
C VAL A 403 -6.74 5.93 35.98
N PRO A 404 -8.02 6.25 35.71
CA PRO A 404 -9.12 5.41 36.14
C PRO A 404 -9.00 4.01 35.51
N GLU A 405 -9.36 2.97 36.27
CA GLU A 405 -9.42 1.59 35.80
C GLU A 405 -10.87 1.26 35.42
N ASP A 406 -11.38 1.93 34.40
CA ASP A 406 -12.77 1.86 33.93
C ASP A 406 -12.95 1.09 32.61
N GLY A 407 -11.84 0.66 31.98
CA GLY A 407 -11.85 0.00 30.70
C GLY A 407 -12.14 0.92 29.51
N ILE A 408 -12.05 2.25 29.69
CA ILE A 408 -12.30 3.26 28.66
C ILE A 408 -11.00 4.01 28.35
N PHE A 409 -10.56 3.94 27.08
CA PHE A 409 -9.38 4.67 26.63
C PHE A 409 -9.77 6.13 26.34
N GLY A 410 -10.04 6.86 27.41
CA GLY A 410 -10.37 8.29 27.41
C GLY A 410 -9.14 9.21 27.35
N GLU A 411 -9.34 10.48 27.67
CA GLU A 411 -8.28 11.49 27.61
C GLU A 411 -7.18 11.22 28.64
N GLU A 412 -7.53 10.80 29.86
CA GLU A 412 -6.55 10.47 30.90
C GLU A 412 -5.67 9.28 30.50
N THR A 413 -6.27 8.24 29.92
CA THR A 413 -5.53 7.07 29.43
C THR A 413 -4.61 7.45 28.28
N ARG A 414 -5.07 8.30 27.35
CA ARG A 414 -4.23 8.83 26.26
C ARG A 414 -3.03 9.62 26.78
N ASP A 415 -3.26 10.51 27.74
CA ASP A 415 -2.20 11.35 28.29
C ASP A 415 -1.17 10.52 29.07
N ALA A 416 -1.62 9.48 29.79
CA ALA A 416 -0.75 8.51 30.42
C ALA A 416 0.08 7.69 29.41
N VAL A 417 -0.53 7.31 28.28
CA VAL A 417 0.19 6.63 27.19
C VAL A 417 1.23 7.55 26.56
N TYR A 418 0.93 8.82 26.31
CA TYR A 418 1.93 9.78 25.83
C TYR A 418 3.10 9.93 26.82
N ALA A 419 2.80 10.01 28.11
CA ALA A 419 3.82 10.08 29.14
C ALA A 419 4.67 8.80 29.19
N ALA A 420 4.04 7.63 29.14
CA ALA A 420 4.74 6.34 29.10
C ALA A 420 5.64 6.21 27.86
N GLN A 421 5.14 6.61 26.69
CA GLN A 421 5.92 6.64 25.45
C GLN A 421 7.14 7.54 25.60
N ALA A 422 6.98 8.75 26.14
CA ALA A 422 8.09 9.66 26.38
C ALA A 422 9.10 9.12 27.40
N VAL A 423 8.64 8.50 28.50
CA VAL A 423 9.50 7.92 29.55
C VAL A 423 10.32 6.74 29.04
N PHE A 424 9.73 5.90 28.19
CA PHE A 424 10.38 4.70 27.66
C PHE A 424 10.99 4.89 26.26
N ASP A 425 11.07 6.14 25.79
CA ASP A 425 11.66 6.52 24.48
C ASP A 425 11.01 5.79 23.29
N PHE A 426 9.68 5.62 23.35
CA PHE A 426 8.87 5.22 22.20
C PHE A 426 8.36 6.44 21.43
N PRO A 427 8.10 6.30 20.11
CA PRO A 427 7.40 7.32 19.35
C PRO A 427 6.08 7.70 20.02
N ILE A 428 5.86 9.01 20.20
CA ILE A 428 4.67 9.55 20.87
C ILE A 428 3.49 9.53 19.90
N THR A 429 2.89 8.36 19.73
CA THR A 429 1.78 8.11 18.80
C THR A 429 0.42 8.06 19.49
N GLY A 430 0.38 7.96 20.82
CA GLY A 430 -0.87 7.76 21.58
C GLY A 430 -1.50 6.39 21.37
N THR A 431 -0.76 5.46 20.74
CA THR A 431 -1.14 4.08 20.48
C THR A 431 -0.28 3.13 21.29
N VAL A 432 -0.90 2.12 21.89
CA VAL A 432 -0.20 1.05 22.60
C VAL A 432 -0.11 -0.16 21.69
N GLY A 433 1.10 -0.42 21.19
CA GLY A 433 1.46 -1.63 20.47
C GLY A 433 2.12 -2.68 21.37
N PRO A 434 2.56 -3.82 20.80
CA PRO A 434 3.08 -4.96 21.56
C PRO A 434 4.32 -4.63 22.41
N LEU A 435 5.20 -3.75 21.93
CA LEU A 435 6.43 -3.40 22.64
C LEU A 435 6.17 -2.55 23.88
N LEU A 436 5.35 -1.49 23.75
CA LEU A 436 4.96 -0.66 24.88
C LEU A 436 4.13 -1.46 25.89
N TRP A 437 3.19 -2.29 25.40
CA TRP A 437 2.44 -3.22 26.24
C TRP A 437 3.37 -4.13 27.04
N SER A 438 4.33 -4.79 26.36
CA SER A 438 5.27 -5.69 27.02
C SER A 438 6.14 -4.96 28.06
N ALA A 439 6.58 -3.73 27.78
CA ALA A 439 7.34 -2.93 28.74
C ALA A 439 6.51 -2.63 30.00
N LEU A 440 5.27 -2.18 29.82
CA LEU A 440 4.34 -1.88 30.91
C LEU A 440 3.96 -3.14 31.72
N ALA A 441 3.72 -4.26 31.05
CA ALA A 441 3.38 -5.55 31.65
C ALA A 441 4.53 -6.12 32.51
N ASN A 442 5.78 -5.94 32.05
CA ASN A 442 6.97 -6.31 32.82
C ASN A 442 7.09 -5.48 34.11
N ILE A 443 6.84 -4.16 34.03
CA ILE A 443 6.83 -3.29 35.21
C ILE A 443 5.72 -3.69 36.18
N TYR A 444 4.52 -3.97 35.67
CA TYR A 444 3.40 -4.44 36.48
C TYR A 444 3.77 -5.71 37.28
N THR A 445 4.32 -6.72 36.60
CA THR A 445 4.79 -7.97 37.22
C THR A 445 5.77 -7.70 38.36
N TYR A 446 6.70 -6.77 38.14
CA TYR A 446 7.71 -6.38 39.11
C TYR A 446 7.11 -5.68 40.33
N VAL A 447 6.22 -4.71 40.12
CA VAL A 447 5.58 -3.95 41.20
C VAL A 447 4.73 -4.86 42.08
N GLU A 448 4.01 -5.80 41.48
CA GLU A 448 3.16 -6.77 42.20
C GLU A 448 3.97 -7.87 42.89
N SER A 449 5.15 -8.24 42.37
CA SER A 449 6.03 -9.26 42.98
C SER A 449 7.02 -8.74 44.03
N GLY A 450 7.17 -7.41 44.17
CA GLY A 450 7.91 -6.77 45.26
C GLY A 450 9.45 -6.84 45.19
N ASN A 451 10.03 -7.25 44.07
CA ASN A 451 11.49 -7.42 43.92
C ASN A 451 12.11 -6.22 43.19
N ALA A 452 12.76 -5.29 43.88
CA ALA A 452 13.31 -4.09 43.23
C ALA A 452 14.64 -4.31 42.44
N ARG A 453 14.85 -3.69 41.24
CA ARG A 453 16.16 -3.13 40.74
C ARG A 453 16.34 -2.64 39.27
N VAL A 454 17.21 -1.60 39.20
CA VAL A 454 18.14 -1.03 38.18
C VAL A 454 17.59 -0.55 36.82
N ALA A 455 17.54 0.78 36.67
CA ALA A 455 17.31 1.48 35.41
C ALA A 455 18.38 1.14 34.34
N GLY A 456 17.94 0.81 33.12
CA GLY A 456 18.83 0.77 31.94
C GLY A 456 18.74 -0.45 31.02
N GLN A 457 17.81 -1.40 31.22
CA GLN A 457 17.54 -2.46 30.25
C GLN A 457 16.06 -2.44 29.85
N TYR A 458 15.74 -1.52 28.95
CA TYR A 458 14.54 -1.62 28.14
C TYR A 458 14.97 -1.83 26.70
N PRO A 459 14.20 -2.58 25.89
CA PRO A 459 14.32 -2.56 24.44
C PRO A 459 13.82 -1.19 23.92
N GLY A 460 14.51 -0.13 24.32
CA GLY A 460 14.42 1.22 23.78
C GLY A 460 15.56 1.36 22.80
N ASN A 461 15.20 1.66 21.56
CA ASN A 461 16.07 1.73 20.39
C ASN A 461 17.31 2.59 20.68
N SER A 462 18.48 1.97 20.92
CA SER A 462 19.75 2.68 20.90
C SER A 462 20.20 2.90 19.46
N ASP A 463 19.38 3.54 18.63
CA ASP A 463 19.83 4.16 17.39
C ASP A 463 18.80 5.19 16.91
N LYS A 464 19.28 6.42 16.80
CA LYS A 464 18.54 7.60 16.39
C LYS A 464 17.97 7.41 14.99
N PHE A 465 16.73 7.87 14.79
CA PHE A 465 16.20 8.18 13.47
C PHE A 465 17.12 9.20 12.77
N SER A 466 17.95 8.75 11.83
CA SER A 466 18.55 9.62 10.81
C SER A 466 17.75 9.47 9.52
N TYR A 467 16.82 10.40 9.29
CA TYR A 467 16.52 10.76 7.91
C TYR A 467 17.72 11.54 7.40
N SER A 468 18.38 11.03 6.36
CA SER A 468 19.46 11.72 5.68
C SER A 468 18.89 12.97 4.99
N GLU A 469 18.96 14.12 5.66
CA GLU A 469 19.00 15.40 4.97
C GLU A 469 20.40 15.54 4.37
N THR A 470 20.51 15.34 3.06
CA THR A 470 21.68 15.81 2.32
C THR A 470 21.59 17.33 2.24
N GLU A 471 22.12 18.03 3.24
CA GLU A 471 22.54 19.42 3.10
C GLU A 471 23.81 19.43 2.23
N ASN A 472 23.64 19.95 1.03
CA ASN A 472 24.72 20.24 0.10
C ASN A 472 25.35 21.57 0.54
N THR A 473 26.34 21.53 1.43
CA THR A 473 27.19 22.70 1.72
C THR A 473 28.37 22.72 0.77
N ASP A 474 28.24 23.60 -0.21
CA ASP A 474 29.26 24.03 -1.16
C ASP A 474 30.34 24.82 -0.39
N GLU A 475 31.47 24.18 -0.04
CA GLU A 475 32.65 24.88 0.46
C GLU A 475 33.62 25.16 -0.69
N GLY A 476 33.62 26.43 -1.12
CA GLY A 476 34.62 27.00 -2.01
C GLY A 476 36.02 26.98 -1.39
N GLY A 477 36.90 26.18 -1.99
CA GLY A 477 38.34 26.23 -1.77
C GLY A 477 38.99 27.41 -2.48
N GLY A 478 39.21 28.51 -1.74
CA GLY A 478 40.07 29.61 -2.15
C GLY A 478 41.55 29.23 -2.04
N ALA A 479 42.28 29.44 -3.13
CA ALA A 479 43.74 29.35 -3.19
C ALA A 479 44.40 30.54 -2.48
N ASN A 480 45.48 30.28 -1.74
CA ASN A 480 46.66 31.15 -1.58
C ASN A 480 47.74 30.41 -0.75
N GLU A 481 48.74 29.85 -1.42
CA GLU A 481 50.18 30.18 -1.29
C GLU A 481 50.99 29.51 -2.40
#